data_AF-A0A528AXP4-F1
#
_entry.id   AF-A0A528AXP4-F1
#
_cell.length_a   1.000
_cell.length_b   1.000
_cell.length_c   1.000
_cell.angle_alpha   90.00
_cell.angle_beta   90.00
_cell.angle_gamma   90.00
#
_symmetry.space_group_name_H-M   'P 1'
#
loop_
_entity.id
_entity.type
_entity.pdbx_description
1 polymer ?
#
loop_
_entity_poly.entity_id
_entity_poly.type
_entity_poly.pdbx_seq_one_letter_code
_entity_poly.pdbx_strand_id
1 'polypeptide(L)' 'MTAIAPREAVILAAGFGSRLRPLTDVRPKPLVEVNGTPILHNALQNLEDPI' A
#
# COMPACT_ATOMS: atom_id res chain seq x y z
N MET A 1 1.45 -28.35 13.09
CA MET A 1 2.53 -27.37 12.90
C MET A 1 1.92 -25.99 12.98
N THR A 2 2.14 -25.26 14.06
CA THR A 2 1.62 -23.90 14.20
C THR A 2 2.57 -22.97 13.46
N ALA A 3 2.13 -22.39 12.35
CA ALA A 3 2.92 -21.38 11.64
C ALA A 3 3.03 -20.13 12.51
N ILE A 4 4.24 -19.62 12.71
CA ILE A 4 4.47 -18.36 13.41
C ILE A 4 4.30 -17.26 12.36
N ALA A 5 3.20 -16.51 12.43
CA ALA A 5 3.02 -15.32 11.61
C ALA A 5 3.97 -14.21 12.11
N PRO A 6 4.62 -13.46 11.20
CA PRO A 6 5.42 -12.31 11.59
C PRO A 6 4.53 -11.25 12.26
N ARG A 7 5.01 -10.65 13.35
CA ARG A 7 4.29 -9.59 14.09
C ARG A 7 4.48 -8.20 13.49
N GLU A 8 5.48 -8.05 12.63
CA GLU A 8 5.89 -6.78 12.05
C GLU A 8 6.03 -6.93 10.54
N ALA A 9 5.72 -5.85 9.83
CA ALA A 9 5.83 -5.78 8.38
C ALA A 9 6.39 -4.43 7.96
N VAL A 10 7.08 -4.40 6.82
CA VAL A 10 7.62 -3.19 6.21
C VAL A 10 7.00 -3.01 4.82
N ILE A 11 6.34 -1.86 4.60
CA ILE A 11 5.77 -1.50 3.30
C ILE A 11 6.69 -0.48 2.63
N LEU A 12 7.22 -0.84 1.45
CA LEU A 12 8.05 0.06 0.66
C LEU A 12 7.18 1.06 -0.12
N ALA A 13 7.06 2.27 0.41
CA ALA A 13 6.16 3.32 -0.09
C ALA A 13 6.88 4.50 -0.78
N ALA A 14 8.19 4.40 -1.05
CA ALA A 14 9.03 5.52 -1.52
C ALA A 14 9.05 5.76 -3.05
N GLY A 15 8.18 5.09 -3.81
CA GLY A 15 8.14 5.25 -5.27
C GLY A 15 7.58 6.61 -5.71
N PHE A 16 8.35 7.36 -6.49
CA PHE A 16 7.99 8.72 -6.92
C PHE A 16 6.68 8.85 -7.73
N GLY A 17 6.28 7.81 -8.46
CA GLY A 17 4.98 7.79 -9.14
C GLY A 17 4.86 8.71 -10.36
N SER A 18 5.96 9.01 -11.06
CA SER A 18 6.00 9.96 -12.20
C SER A 18 5.03 9.63 -13.34
N ARG A 19 4.73 8.34 -13.56
CA ARG A 19 3.80 7.89 -14.61
C ARG A 19 2.33 8.21 -14.33
N LEU A 20 1.98 8.54 -13.08
CA LEU A 20 0.60 8.86 -12.66
C LEU A 20 0.34 10.37 -12.58
N ARG A 21 1.29 11.21 -13.01
CA ARG A 21 1.07 12.65 -13.06
C ARG A 21 -0.15 13.00 -13.94
N PRO A 22 -0.93 14.03 -13.57
CA PRO A 22 -0.67 15.00 -12.51
C PRO A 22 -1.09 14.56 -11.10
N LEU A 23 -1.68 13.36 -10.96
CA LEU A 23 -2.23 12.90 -9.69
C LEU A 23 -1.18 12.84 -8.57
N THR A 24 0.09 12.63 -8.95
CA THR A 24 1.20 12.48 -8.02
C THR A 24 2.01 13.75 -7.75
N ASP A 25 1.63 14.88 -8.34
CA ASP A 25 2.36 16.15 -8.12
C ASP A 25 2.12 16.74 -6.74
N VAL A 26 0.93 16.49 -6.15
CA VAL A 26 0.54 16.98 -4.82
C VAL A 26 0.22 15.84 -3.83
N ARG A 27 0.31 14.58 -4.28
CA ARG A 27 -0.05 13.40 -3.49
C ARG A 27 0.93 12.26 -3.77
N PRO A 28 1.46 11.56 -2.75
CA PRO A 28 2.33 10.42 -2.99
C PRO A 28 1.53 9.27 -3.63
N LYS A 29 2.15 8.49 -4.54
CA LYS A 29 1.50 7.37 -5.25
C LYS A 29 0.69 6.44 -4.32
N PRO A 30 1.19 6.00 -3.16
CA PRO A 30 0.42 5.12 -2.28
C PRO A 30 -0.93 5.69 -1.81
N LEU A 31 -1.10 7.01 -1.84
CA LEU A 31 -2.35 7.68 -1.44
C LEU A 31 -3.25 8.04 -2.63
N VAL A 32 -2.82 7.76 -3.87
CA VAL A 32 -3.70 7.90 -5.05
C VAL A 32 -4.85 6.90 -4.90
N GLU A 33 -6.07 7.37 -5.16
CA GLU A 33 -7.29 6.57 -5.02
C GLU A 33 -7.63 5.87 -6.33
N VAL A 34 -8.09 4.63 -6.21
CA VAL A 34 -8.71 3.85 -7.27
C VAL A 34 -10.08 3.43 -6.75
N ASN A 35 -11.15 3.80 -7.45
CA ASN A 35 -12.53 3.58 -7.01
C ASN A 35 -12.82 4.10 -5.57
N GLY A 36 -12.22 5.24 -5.20
CA GLY A 36 -12.38 5.85 -3.87
C GLY A 36 -11.47 5.26 -2.77
N THR A 37 -10.66 4.26 -3.08
CA THR A 37 -9.77 3.59 -2.10
C THR A 37 -8.30 3.87 -2.41
N PRO A 38 -7.48 4.34 -1.44
CA PRO A 38 -6.05 4.53 -1.63
C PRO A 38 -5.32 3.23 -1.98
N ILE A 39 -4.32 3.28 -2.87
CA ILE A 39 -3.50 2.11 -3.23
C ILE A 39 -2.88 1.42 -2.00
N LEU A 40 -2.43 2.20 -1.00
CA LEU A 40 -1.85 1.70 0.24
C LEU A 40 -2.81 0.83 1.06
N HIS A 41 -4.11 1.07 0.96
CA HIS A 41 -5.12 0.32 1.69
C HIS A 41 -5.05 -1.18 1.36
N ASN A 42 -4.86 -1.53 0.07
CA ASN A 42 -4.74 -2.92 -0.35
C ASN A 42 -3.52 -3.62 0.28
N ALA A 43 -2.40 -2.89 0.43
CA ALA A 43 -1.20 -3.45 1.07
C ALA A 43 -1.40 -3.69 2.56
N LEU A 44 -2.19 -2.84 3.23
CA LEU A 44 -2.55 -3.03 4.65
C LEU A 44 -3.54 -4.19 4.83
N GLN A 45 -4.56 -4.29 3.97
CA GLN A 45 -5.54 -5.38 4.02
C GLN A 45 -4.88 -6.76 3.85
N ASN A 46 -3.89 -6.88 2.98
CA ASN A 46 -3.10 -8.11 2.82
C ASN A 46 -2.31 -8.52 4.09
N LEU A 47 -2.11 -7.61 5.06
CA LEU A 47 -1.48 -7.92 6.35
C LEU A 47 -2.51 -8.31 7.42
N GLU A 48 -3.78 -7.92 7.25
CA GLU A 48 -4.86 -8.22 8.17
C GLU A 48 -5.44 -9.63 7.94
N ASP A 49 -5.38 -10.13 6.71
CA ASP A 49 -5.85 -11.47 6.38
C ASP A 49 -4.93 -12.56 6.98
N PRO A 50 -5.41 -13.37 7.94
CA PRO A 50 -4.68 -14.53 8.40
C PRO A 50 -4.73 -15.59 7.30
N ILE A 51 -3.61 -15.77 6.59
CA ILE A 51 -3.37 -16.98 5.77
C ILE A 51 -3.41 -18.22 6.66
#